data_AF-A0A926JX58-F1
#
_entry.id   AF-A0A926JX58-F1
#
_cell.length_a   1.000
_cell.length_b   1.000
_cell.length_c   1.000
_cell.angle_alpha   90.00
_cell.angle_beta   90.00
_cell.angle_gamma   90.00
#
_symmetry.space_group_name_H-M   'P 1'
#
loop_
_entity.id
_entity.type
_entity.pdbx_description
1 polymer ?
#
loop_
_entity_poly.entity_id
_entity_poly.type
_entity_poly.pdbx_seq_one_letter_code
_entity_poly.pdbx_strand_id
1 'polypeptide(L)'
;MTTILLGPQRFTTTVAPTLRSLGTEGPVAIVNAGWEEREADDAELLAAVDGRGVNLRLYQRAVELLSRDRDLRGAVLDHRSRHDELRAFYGIRLQSAWDAVFAVRRRTSRHGIGEGAERSALQALRDVDDWYAWEVARLVERTAATEAVTRSEALADHRAEVAQTLAASAALVIAGGHVGILMETLRLLAVSVPPELPVIAWSAGAMAVCDPVVLFHDFAPQGVTAPEVHDRGLGRVRGVVPLPHARRRLALDDRERMAVFAARFPAHRLVPLDAGSVVRFGPGSATADGRAVVPAGARVLSTEGTLVTVGAS
;
A
#
# COMPACT_ATOMS: atom_id res chain seq x y z
N MET A 1 1.52 4.56 18.21
CA MET A 1 0.75 3.75 17.25
C MET A 1 1.18 2.30 17.34
N THR A 2 0.24 1.38 17.16
CA THR A 2 0.52 -0.06 16.97
C THR A 2 0.00 -0.48 15.60
N THR A 3 0.88 -1.05 14.78
CA THR A 3 0.52 -1.60 13.46
C THR A 3 1.26 -2.91 13.24
N ILE A 4 0.55 -3.95 12.80
CA ILE A 4 1.13 -5.26 12.51
C ILE A 4 0.88 -5.59 11.05
N LEU A 5 1.97 -5.74 10.30
CA LEU A 5 1.93 -6.17 8.91
C LEU A 5 2.13 -7.68 8.85
N LEU A 6 1.21 -8.38 8.20
CA LEU A 6 1.25 -9.82 8.05
C LEU A 6 1.52 -10.22 6.60
N GLY A 7 2.10 -11.40 6.47
CA GLY A 7 2.08 -12.15 5.22
C GLY A 7 0.65 -12.54 4.79
N PRO A 8 0.52 -13.18 3.62
CA PRO A 8 -0.75 -13.67 3.11
C PRO A 8 -1.42 -14.69 4.03
N GLN A 9 -2.73 -14.54 4.23
CA GLN A 9 -3.51 -15.30 5.23
C GLN A 9 -4.25 -16.54 4.69
N ARG A 10 -3.96 -17.01 3.47
CA ARG A 10 -4.70 -18.14 2.85
C ARG A 10 -4.18 -19.52 3.26
N PHE A 11 -2.86 -19.71 3.26
CA PHE A 11 -2.23 -21.02 3.55
C PHE A 11 -1.58 -21.06 4.94
N THR A 12 -1.27 -19.90 5.50
CA THR A 12 -0.66 -19.77 6.82
C THR A 12 -1.34 -18.61 7.54
N THR A 13 -2.36 -18.93 8.32
CA THR A 13 -3.20 -17.95 9.00
C THR A 13 -2.58 -17.52 10.32
N THR A 14 -2.15 -16.26 10.39
CA THR A 14 -1.52 -15.64 11.57
C THR A 14 -2.35 -14.51 12.17
N VAL A 15 -3.42 -14.07 11.50
CA VAL A 15 -4.28 -12.97 11.97
C VAL A 15 -4.92 -13.25 13.33
N ALA A 16 -5.47 -14.44 13.55
CA ALA A 16 -6.13 -14.80 14.82
C ALA A 16 -5.17 -14.76 16.03
N PRO A 17 -4.02 -15.46 16.03
CA PRO A 17 -3.06 -15.34 17.14
C PRO A 17 -2.48 -13.91 17.26
N THR A 18 -2.33 -13.18 16.15
CA THR A 18 -1.89 -11.78 16.17
C THR A 18 -2.90 -10.89 16.88
N LEU A 19 -4.19 -11.00 16.57
CA LEU A 19 -5.25 -10.24 17.22
C LEU A 19 -5.31 -10.55 18.72
N ARG A 20 -5.24 -11.83 19.10
CA ARG A 20 -5.19 -12.22 20.52
C ARG A 20 -3.97 -11.62 21.25
N SER A 21 -2.82 -11.51 20.58
CA SER A 21 -1.62 -10.89 21.15
C SER A 21 -1.75 -9.39 21.45
N LEU A 22 -2.78 -8.73 20.90
CA LEU A 22 -3.05 -7.32 21.23
C LEU A 22 -3.74 -7.17 22.59
N GLY A 23 -4.35 -8.23 23.13
CA GLY A 23 -5.09 -8.19 24.40
C GLY A 23 -6.28 -7.22 24.36
N THR A 24 -6.86 -6.97 23.18
CA THR A 24 -7.97 -6.03 23.01
C THR A 24 -9.31 -6.71 23.24
N GLU A 25 -10.13 -6.12 24.11
CA GLU A 25 -11.52 -6.49 24.33
C GLU A 25 -12.43 -5.51 23.57
N GLY A 26 -13.50 -6.02 22.95
CA GLY A 26 -14.46 -5.21 22.19
C GLY A 26 -14.48 -5.49 20.68
N PRO A 27 -15.27 -4.70 19.92
CA PRO A 27 -15.49 -4.90 18.48
C PRO A 27 -14.22 -4.73 17.65
N VAL A 28 -14.13 -5.44 16.53
CA VAL A 28 -13.00 -5.34 15.59
C VAL A 28 -13.54 -4.86 14.25
N ALA A 29 -13.20 -3.63 13.85
CA ALA A 29 -13.54 -3.14 12.52
C ALA A 29 -12.80 -3.94 11.46
N ILE A 30 -13.49 -4.32 10.39
CA ILE A 30 -12.93 -5.08 9.27
C ILE A 30 -13.10 -4.27 7.99
N VAL A 31 -12.03 -4.23 7.20
CA VAL A 31 -12.02 -3.71 5.83
C VAL A 31 -11.51 -4.80 4.89
N ASN A 32 -12.37 -5.27 3.99
CA ASN A 32 -12.04 -6.22 2.92
C ASN A 32 -12.56 -5.76 1.55
N ALA A 33 -12.71 -4.45 1.35
CA ALA A 33 -13.24 -3.83 0.13
C ALA A 33 -12.54 -4.26 -1.17
N GLY A 34 -11.27 -4.65 -1.10
CA GLY A 34 -10.55 -5.23 -2.24
C GLY A 34 -11.05 -6.62 -2.66
N TRP A 35 -12.06 -7.20 -2.00
CA TRP A 35 -12.75 -8.42 -2.43
C TRP A 35 -13.94 -8.12 -3.36
N GLU A 36 -14.25 -6.83 -3.55
CA GLU A 36 -15.25 -6.35 -4.49
C GLU A 36 -16.62 -6.99 -4.22
N GLU A 37 -17.23 -7.66 -5.20
CA GLU A 37 -18.54 -8.29 -5.06
C GLU A 37 -18.56 -9.38 -3.98
N ARG A 38 -17.39 -9.93 -3.63
CA ARG A 38 -17.21 -10.92 -2.56
C ARG A 38 -16.93 -10.30 -1.19
N GLU A 39 -17.07 -8.97 -1.03
CA GLU A 39 -16.88 -8.30 0.27
C GLU A 39 -17.76 -8.90 1.38
N ALA A 40 -18.97 -9.36 1.04
CA ALA A 40 -19.88 -10.04 1.97
C ALA A 40 -19.51 -11.48 2.32
N ASP A 41 -18.58 -12.11 1.59
CA ASP A 41 -18.14 -13.48 1.84
C ASP A 41 -17.10 -13.53 2.99
N ASP A 42 -17.36 -12.81 4.07
CA ASP A 42 -16.40 -12.52 5.14
C ASP A 42 -16.46 -13.50 6.33
N ALA A 43 -17.23 -14.59 6.23
CA ALA A 43 -17.43 -15.55 7.31
C ALA A 43 -16.11 -16.13 7.87
N GLU A 44 -15.15 -16.48 7.00
CA GLU A 44 -13.82 -16.94 7.43
C GLU A 44 -13.03 -15.85 8.16
N LEU A 45 -13.16 -14.61 7.72
CA LEU A 45 -12.49 -13.47 8.32
C LEU A 45 -13.11 -13.10 9.68
N LEU A 46 -14.44 -13.15 9.80
CA LEU A 46 -15.17 -13.00 11.06
C LEU A 46 -14.80 -14.08 12.07
N ALA A 47 -14.71 -15.34 11.62
CA ALA A 47 -14.25 -16.44 12.47
C ALA A 47 -12.81 -16.22 12.96
N ALA A 48 -11.93 -15.68 12.10
CA ALA A 48 -10.54 -15.39 12.44
C ALA A 48 -10.36 -14.24 13.45
N VAL A 49 -11.40 -13.43 13.68
CA VAL A 49 -11.41 -12.37 14.71
C VAL A 49 -12.28 -12.72 15.92
N ASP A 50 -12.49 -14.02 16.17
CA ASP A 50 -13.27 -14.57 17.28
C ASP A 50 -14.73 -14.07 17.29
N GLY A 51 -15.33 -13.82 16.12
CA GLY A 51 -16.73 -13.38 15.98
C GLY A 51 -17.00 -11.93 16.40
N ARG A 52 -15.97 -11.18 16.81
CA ARG A 52 -16.09 -9.76 17.23
C ARG A 52 -16.06 -8.77 16.06
N GLY A 53 -15.99 -9.29 14.84
CA GLY A 53 -15.81 -8.50 13.63
C GLY A 53 -17.05 -7.69 13.26
N VAL A 54 -16.82 -6.41 12.94
CA VAL A 54 -17.82 -5.53 12.33
C VAL A 54 -17.25 -5.07 10.99
N ASN A 55 -17.80 -5.60 9.90
CA ASN A 55 -17.35 -5.22 8.56
C ASN A 55 -17.87 -3.82 8.20
N LEU A 56 -16.96 -2.94 7.78
CA LEU A 56 -17.30 -1.58 7.36
C LEU A 56 -18.01 -1.55 5.99
N ARG A 57 -17.90 -2.63 5.19
CA ARG A 57 -18.58 -2.81 3.90
C ARG A 57 -18.33 -1.66 2.94
N LEU A 58 -17.08 -1.22 2.83
CA LEU A 58 -16.72 0.01 2.12
C LEU A 58 -17.00 -0.10 0.61
N TYR A 59 -16.80 -1.29 0.01
CA TYR A 59 -17.12 -1.48 -1.40
C TYR A 59 -18.62 -1.45 -1.64
N GLN A 60 -19.42 -2.16 -0.83
CA GLN A 60 -20.88 -2.13 -0.94
C GLN A 60 -21.45 -0.73 -0.75
N ARG A 61 -20.99 0.01 0.28
CA ARG A 61 -21.36 1.42 0.51
C ARG A 61 -21.04 2.28 -0.72
N ALA A 62 -19.87 2.09 -1.33
CA ALA A 62 -19.51 2.81 -2.55
C ALA A 62 -20.44 2.46 -3.72
N VAL A 63 -20.76 1.18 -3.95
CA VAL A 63 -21.70 0.77 -5.00
C VAL A 63 -23.08 1.38 -4.78
N GLU A 64 -23.61 1.31 -3.55
CA GLU A 64 -24.90 1.89 -3.19
C GLU A 64 -24.93 3.40 -3.42
N LEU A 65 -23.91 4.12 -2.96
CA LEU A 65 -23.75 5.56 -3.17
C LEU A 65 -23.75 5.93 -4.65
N LEU A 66 -22.88 5.31 -5.43
CA LEU A 66 -22.72 5.63 -6.86
C LEU A 66 -23.93 5.20 -7.69
N SER A 67 -24.76 4.27 -7.20
CA SER A 67 -26.02 3.90 -7.85
C SER A 67 -27.10 4.97 -7.68
N ARG A 68 -27.10 5.70 -6.55
CA ARG A 68 -28.13 6.67 -6.16
C ARG A 68 -27.75 8.11 -6.51
N ASP A 69 -26.49 8.47 -6.34
CA ASP A 69 -25.97 9.82 -6.56
C ASP A 69 -25.23 9.89 -7.90
N ARG A 70 -25.89 10.48 -8.91
CA ARG A 70 -25.36 10.55 -10.29
C ARG A 70 -24.19 11.51 -10.40
N ASP A 71 -24.20 12.62 -9.66
CA ASP A 71 -23.16 13.63 -9.73
C ASP A 71 -21.89 13.11 -9.05
N LEU A 72 -22.03 12.48 -7.89
CA LEU A 72 -20.93 11.78 -7.22
C LEU A 72 -20.36 10.68 -8.12
N ARG A 73 -21.22 9.88 -8.76
CA ARG A 73 -20.77 8.87 -9.74
C ARG A 73 -19.99 9.49 -10.88
N GLY A 74 -20.46 10.61 -11.43
CA GLY A 74 -19.75 11.35 -12.47
C GLY A 74 -18.34 11.77 -12.03
N ALA A 75 -18.22 12.33 -10.83
CA ALA A 75 -16.93 12.76 -10.27
C ALA A 75 -15.96 11.60 -10.03
N VAL A 76 -16.45 10.44 -9.54
CA VAL A 76 -15.62 9.25 -9.32
C VAL A 76 -15.17 8.62 -10.65
N LEU A 77 -16.03 8.58 -11.66
CA LEU A 77 -15.66 8.06 -12.98
C LEU A 77 -14.65 8.98 -13.69
N ASP A 78 -14.84 10.30 -13.64
CA ASP A 78 -13.87 11.28 -14.17
C ASP A 78 -12.52 11.16 -13.45
N HIS A 79 -12.52 10.98 -12.12
CA HIS A 79 -11.31 10.72 -11.36
C HIS A 79 -10.58 9.46 -11.86
N ARG A 80 -11.29 8.33 -11.98
CA ARG A 80 -10.69 7.06 -12.46
C ARG A 80 -10.11 7.20 -13.87
N SER A 81 -10.85 7.77 -14.81
CA SER A 81 -10.35 8.00 -16.17
C SER A 81 -9.08 8.85 -16.21
N ARG A 82 -9.03 9.93 -15.42
CA ARG A 82 -7.82 10.78 -15.33
C ARG A 82 -6.66 10.07 -14.65
N HIS A 83 -6.94 9.25 -13.63
CA HIS A 83 -5.91 8.48 -12.96
C HIS A 83 -5.32 7.41 -13.89
N ASP A 84 -6.15 6.72 -14.67
CA ASP A 84 -5.73 5.74 -15.67
C ASP A 84 -4.87 6.39 -16.77
N GLU A 85 -5.29 7.55 -17.29
CA GLU A 85 -4.51 8.31 -18.28
C GLU A 85 -3.16 8.74 -17.70
N LEU A 86 -3.15 9.30 -16.49
CA LEU A 86 -1.92 9.67 -15.79
C LEU A 86 -0.99 8.47 -15.59
N ARG A 87 -1.54 7.32 -15.17
CA ARG A 87 -0.77 6.07 -15.01
C ARG A 87 -0.21 5.58 -16.33
N ALA A 88 -0.94 5.70 -17.44
CA ALA A 88 -0.45 5.31 -18.76
C ALA A 88 0.80 6.12 -19.16
N PHE A 89 0.78 7.45 -19.00
CA PHE A 89 1.95 8.29 -19.25
C PHE A 89 3.10 8.02 -18.28
N TYR A 90 2.80 7.81 -17.01
CA TYR A 90 3.78 7.40 -16.01
C TYR A 90 4.46 6.08 -16.38
N GLY A 91 3.70 5.06 -16.79
CA GLY A 91 4.25 3.75 -17.16
C GLY A 91 5.26 3.82 -18.32
N ILE A 92 4.98 4.63 -19.35
CA ILE A 92 5.89 4.85 -20.48
C ILE A 92 7.22 5.48 -19.99
N ARG A 93 7.13 6.55 -19.21
CA ARG A 93 8.30 7.26 -18.67
C ARG A 93 9.09 6.37 -17.71
N LEU A 94 8.37 5.64 -16.86
CA LEU A 94 8.94 4.77 -15.84
C LEU A 94 9.74 3.65 -16.47
N GLN A 95 9.16 2.91 -17.42
CA GLN A 95 9.84 1.81 -18.08
C GLN A 95 11.10 2.31 -18.81
N SER A 96 11.01 3.45 -19.49
CA SER A 96 12.15 4.05 -20.19
C SER A 96 13.28 4.44 -19.23
N ALA A 97 12.95 5.08 -18.09
CA ALA A 97 13.95 5.47 -17.08
C ALA A 97 14.54 4.23 -16.38
N TRP A 98 13.71 3.21 -16.11
CA TRP A 98 14.12 1.94 -15.54
C TRP A 98 15.14 1.24 -16.45
N ASP A 99 14.84 1.09 -17.74
CA ASP A 99 15.74 0.46 -18.71
C ASP A 99 17.05 1.24 -18.89
N ALA A 100 16.99 2.58 -18.82
CA ALA A 100 18.17 3.43 -18.88
C ALA A 100 19.14 3.16 -17.72
N VAL A 101 18.66 2.92 -16.50
CA VAL A 101 19.52 2.56 -15.35
C VAL A 101 20.34 1.30 -15.66
N PHE A 102 19.70 0.24 -16.15
CA PHE A 102 20.41 -1.00 -16.48
C PHE A 102 21.33 -0.85 -17.69
N ALA A 103 20.92 -0.07 -18.70
CA ALA A 103 21.77 0.22 -19.86
C ALA A 103 23.07 0.94 -19.44
N VAL A 104 22.97 1.90 -18.51
CA VAL A 104 24.12 2.61 -17.95
C VAL A 104 24.99 1.67 -17.12
N ARG A 105 24.41 0.87 -16.22
CA ARG A 105 25.14 -0.10 -15.38
C ARG A 105 25.95 -1.10 -16.20
N ARG A 106 25.38 -1.61 -17.29
CA ARG A 106 26.05 -2.59 -18.16
C ARG A 106 27.11 -1.97 -19.07
N ARG A 107 27.24 -0.65 -19.12
CA ARG A 107 28.21 0.03 -19.99
C ARG A 107 29.58 0.11 -19.31
N THR A 108 30.62 -0.43 -19.95
CA THR A 108 32.00 -0.25 -19.51
C THR A 108 32.40 1.23 -19.48
N SER A 109 32.88 1.69 -18.33
CA SER A 109 33.42 3.05 -18.16
C SER A 109 34.93 3.03 -18.06
N ARG A 110 35.63 3.55 -19.08
CA ARG A 110 37.10 3.60 -19.12
C ARG A 110 37.69 4.82 -18.41
N HIS A 111 36.88 5.85 -18.20
CA HIS A 111 37.30 7.15 -17.70
C HIS A 111 36.71 7.48 -16.32
N GLY A 112 36.21 6.48 -15.59
CA GLY A 112 35.69 6.66 -14.23
C GLY A 112 34.33 7.39 -14.13
N ILE A 113 33.67 7.72 -15.24
CA ILE A 113 32.40 8.47 -15.24
C ILE A 113 31.16 7.59 -14.95
N GLY A 114 31.34 6.26 -14.88
CA GLY A 114 30.24 5.29 -14.84
C GLY A 114 29.35 5.45 -13.60
N GLU A 115 29.95 5.58 -12.42
CA GLU A 115 29.19 5.76 -11.18
C GLU A 115 28.36 7.04 -11.17
N GLY A 116 28.92 8.14 -11.71
CA GLY A 116 28.19 9.40 -11.84
C GLY A 116 26.99 9.28 -12.78
N ALA A 117 27.17 8.59 -13.90
CA ALA A 117 26.09 8.31 -14.84
C ALA A 117 25.01 7.42 -14.22
N GLU A 118 25.38 6.37 -13.47
CA GLU A 118 24.42 5.50 -12.77
C GLU A 118 23.61 6.28 -11.73
N ARG A 119 24.27 7.10 -10.90
CA ARG A 119 23.57 7.96 -9.93
C ARG A 119 22.60 8.91 -10.61
N SER A 120 22.98 9.49 -11.75
CA SER A 120 22.11 10.38 -12.53
C SER A 120 20.91 9.64 -13.13
N ALA A 121 21.12 8.43 -13.68
CA ALA A 121 20.04 7.59 -14.20
C ALA A 121 19.05 7.17 -13.09
N LEU A 122 19.56 6.79 -11.92
CA LEU A 122 18.73 6.48 -10.75
C LEU A 122 17.96 7.70 -10.26
N GLN A 123 18.54 8.91 -10.31
CA GLN A 123 17.83 10.12 -9.96
C GLN A 123 16.71 10.42 -10.96
N ALA A 124 16.97 10.30 -12.26
CA ALA A 124 15.94 10.50 -13.29
C ALA A 124 14.75 9.52 -13.12
N LEU A 125 15.02 8.28 -12.71
CA LEU A 125 13.98 7.31 -12.34
C LEU A 125 13.13 7.80 -11.17
N ARG A 126 13.76 8.33 -10.11
CA ARG A 126 13.05 8.90 -8.95
C ARG A 126 12.25 10.16 -9.32
N ASP A 127 12.78 11.01 -10.20
CA ASP A 127 12.09 12.22 -10.66
C ASP A 127 10.77 11.87 -11.40
N VAL A 128 10.72 10.72 -12.10
CA VAL A 128 9.47 10.21 -12.70
C VAL A 128 8.44 9.84 -11.62
N ASP A 129 8.89 9.20 -10.53
CA ASP A 129 8.02 8.85 -9.40
C ASP A 129 7.51 10.10 -8.67
N ASP A 130 8.39 11.05 -8.40
CA ASP A 130 8.06 12.28 -7.68
C ASP A 130 7.03 13.10 -8.46
N TRP A 131 7.19 13.21 -9.77
CA TRP A 131 6.19 13.83 -10.64
C TRP A 131 4.84 13.11 -10.57
N TYR A 132 4.83 11.79 -10.71
CA TYR A 132 3.58 11.02 -10.69
C TYR A 132 2.88 11.11 -9.32
N ALA A 133 3.64 10.98 -8.23
CA ALA A 133 3.13 11.10 -6.87
C ALA A 133 2.59 12.50 -6.56
N TRP A 134 3.15 13.55 -7.17
CA TRP A 134 2.62 14.91 -7.10
C TRP A 134 1.30 15.04 -7.87
N GLU A 135 1.24 14.52 -9.10
CA GLU A 135 0.04 14.56 -9.94
C GLU A 135 -1.14 13.78 -9.36
N VAL A 136 -0.89 12.57 -8.81
CA VAL A 136 -1.91 11.77 -8.13
C VAL A 136 -2.49 12.53 -6.93
N ALA A 137 -1.64 13.15 -6.11
CA ALA A 137 -2.12 13.92 -4.96
C ALA A 137 -2.99 15.11 -5.40
N ARG A 138 -2.55 15.83 -6.43
CA ARG A 138 -3.32 16.93 -7.01
C ARG A 138 -4.66 16.46 -7.58
N LEU A 139 -4.71 15.29 -8.23
CA LEU A 139 -5.95 14.70 -8.73
C LEU A 139 -6.91 14.35 -7.59
N VAL A 140 -6.42 13.71 -6.53
CA VAL A 140 -7.21 13.39 -5.32
C VAL A 140 -7.78 14.65 -4.68
N GLU A 141 -6.95 15.67 -4.46
CA GLU A 141 -7.38 16.96 -3.88
C GLU A 141 -8.45 17.65 -4.75
N ARG A 142 -8.25 17.68 -6.06
CA ARG A 142 -9.22 18.26 -7.00
C ARG A 142 -10.55 17.53 -6.97
N THR A 143 -10.55 16.20 -6.95
CA THR A 143 -11.78 15.40 -6.88
C THR A 143 -12.51 15.65 -5.55
N ALA A 144 -11.78 15.67 -4.43
CA ALA A 144 -12.36 15.91 -3.12
C ALA A 144 -13.01 17.30 -2.99
N ALA A 145 -12.49 18.30 -3.71
CA ALA A 145 -13.01 19.67 -3.72
C ALA A 145 -14.20 19.91 -4.68
N THR A 146 -14.64 18.91 -5.44
CA THR A 146 -15.78 19.06 -6.36
C THR A 146 -17.10 19.28 -5.59
N GLU A 147 -18.04 20.02 -6.19
CA GLU A 147 -19.38 20.20 -5.59
C GLU A 147 -20.11 18.85 -5.41
N ALA A 148 -19.92 17.92 -6.36
CA ALA A 148 -20.47 16.57 -6.28
C ALA A 148 -20.03 15.80 -5.02
N VAL A 149 -18.77 15.94 -4.60
CA VAL A 149 -18.26 15.29 -3.39
C VAL A 149 -18.62 16.08 -2.13
N THR A 150 -18.52 17.42 -2.18
CA THR A 150 -18.69 18.26 -0.98
C THR A 150 -20.14 18.48 -0.56
N ARG A 151 -21.11 18.38 -1.49
CA ARG A 151 -22.54 18.58 -1.21
C ARG A 151 -23.34 17.27 -1.12
N SER A 152 -22.73 16.10 -1.31
CA SER A 152 -23.44 14.83 -1.21
C SER A 152 -23.73 14.47 0.25
N GLU A 153 -24.99 14.67 0.67
CA GLU A 153 -25.47 14.32 2.02
C GLU A 153 -25.33 12.81 2.29
N ALA A 154 -25.70 11.98 1.31
CA ALA A 154 -25.58 10.53 1.43
C ALA A 154 -24.12 10.10 1.67
N LEU A 155 -23.15 10.72 0.98
CA LEU A 155 -21.74 10.45 1.23
C LEU A 155 -21.31 10.87 2.63
N ALA A 156 -21.79 12.03 3.11
CA ALA A 156 -21.51 12.50 4.46
C ALA A 156 -22.07 11.54 5.52
N ASP A 157 -23.28 11.01 5.33
CA ASP A 157 -23.91 10.04 6.23
C ASP A 157 -23.10 8.74 6.29
N HIS A 158 -22.75 8.14 5.15
CA HIS A 158 -21.92 6.93 5.14
C HIS A 158 -20.54 7.15 5.76
N ARG A 159 -19.92 8.33 5.57
CA ARG A 159 -18.66 8.70 6.23
C ARG A 159 -18.81 8.77 7.75
N ALA A 160 -19.92 9.35 8.24
CA ALA A 160 -20.21 9.44 9.66
C ALA A 160 -20.42 8.06 10.30
N GLU A 161 -21.17 7.17 9.64
CA GLU A 161 -21.37 5.79 10.11
C GLU A 161 -20.07 4.98 10.19
N VAL A 162 -19.20 5.13 9.17
CA VAL A 162 -17.88 4.49 9.14
C VAL A 162 -17.01 5.01 10.28
N ALA A 163 -16.98 6.33 10.48
CA ALA A 163 -16.24 6.94 11.58
C ALA A 163 -16.76 6.48 12.96
N GLN A 164 -18.08 6.39 13.15
CA GLN A 164 -18.69 5.92 14.38
C GLN A 164 -18.31 4.46 14.67
N THR A 165 -18.37 3.59 13.66
CA THR A 165 -18.00 2.18 13.81
C THR A 165 -16.52 2.03 14.17
N LEU A 166 -15.64 2.80 13.52
CA LEU A 166 -14.21 2.82 13.84
C LEU A 166 -13.94 3.33 15.25
N ALA A 167 -14.62 4.38 15.69
CA ALA A 167 -14.47 4.94 17.04
C ALA A 167 -14.92 3.98 18.14
N ALA A 168 -15.89 3.11 17.86
CA ALA A 168 -16.36 2.08 18.79
C ALA A 168 -15.52 0.78 18.77
N SER A 169 -14.53 0.69 17.87
CA SER A 169 -13.74 -0.53 17.68
C SER A 169 -12.48 -0.55 18.53
N ALA A 170 -12.13 -1.72 19.04
CA ALA A 170 -10.91 -1.96 19.82
C ALA A 170 -9.69 -2.29 18.95
N ALA A 171 -9.90 -2.66 17.68
CA ALA A 171 -8.86 -2.84 16.67
C ALA A 171 -9.43 -2.69 15.26
N LEU A 172 -8.56 -2.46 14.29
CA LEU A 172 -8.88 -2.45 12.86
C LEU A 172 -8.10 -3.53 12.12
N VAL A 173 -8.79 -4.30 11.29
CA VAL A 173 -8.25 -5.36 10.45
C VAL A 173 -8.47 -4.98 8.98
N ILE A 174 -7.39 -4.85 8.21
CA ILE A 174 -7.44 -4.51 6.78
C ILE A 174 -6.90 -5.68 5.95
N ALA A 175 -7.80 -6.32 5.23
CA ALA A 175 -7.51 -7.51 4.45
C ALA A 175 -6.80 -7.22 3.12
N GLY A 176 -6.30 -8.29 2.51
CA GLY A 176 -5.84 -8.29 1.12
C GLY A 176 -6.96 -8.14 0.10
N GLY A 177 -6.62 -8.05 -1.18
CA GLY A 177 -7.56 -7.87 -2.29
C GLY A 177 -6.96 -6.99 -3.40
N HIS A 178 -7.81 -6.36 -4.20
CA HIS A 178 -7.41 -5.33 -5.16
C HIS A 178 -7.05 -4.02 -4.42
N VAL A 179 -5.78 -3.62 -4.46
CA VAL A 179 -5.31 -2.43 -3.71
C VAL A 179 -5.86 -1.11 -4.25
N GLY A 180 -6.07 -0.98 -5.57
CA GLY A 180 -6.69 0.22 -6.16
C GLY A 180 -8.10 0.46 -5.61
N ILE A 181 -9.02 -0.51 -5.76
CA ILE A 181 -10.36 -0.47 -5.14
C ILE A 181 -10.31 -0.22 -3.63
N LEU A 182 -9.39 -0.85 -2.91
CA LEU A 182 -9.20 -0.60 -1.48
C LEU A 182 -8.85 0.88 -1.21
N MET A 183 -7.88 1.45 -1.94
CA MET A 183 -7.49 2.86 -1.76
C MET A 183 -8.62 3.82 -2.16
N GLU A 184 -9.32 3.55 -3.27
CA GLU A 184 -10.45 4.35 -3.72
C GLU A 184 -11.57 4.39 -2.68
N THR A 185 -11.95 3.23 -2.13
CA THR A 185 -13.02 3.14 -1.13
C THR A 185 -12.61 3.75 0.21
N LEU A 186 -11.37 3.55 0.67
CA LEU A 186 -10.81 4.21 1.86
C LEU A 186 -10.86 5.75 1.72
N ARG A 187 -10.50 6.30 0.55
CA ARG A 187 -10.52 7.74 0.27
C ARG A 187 -11.94 8.27 0.13
N LEU A 188 -12.80 7.60 -0.64
CA LEU A 188 -14.18 8.02 -0.85
C LEU A 188 -14.92 8.13 0.48
N LEU A 189 -14.81 7.11 1.33
CA LEU A 189 -15.45 7.06 2.65
C LEU A 189 -14.62 7.71 3.77
N ALA A 190 -13.57 8.46 3.42
CA ALA A 190 -12.75 9.25 4.33
C ALA A 190 -12.30 8.47 5.59
N VAL A 191 -11.86 7.22 5.40
CA VAL A 191 -11.43 6.35 6.49
C VAL A 191 -10.17 6.92 7.14
N SER A 192 -10.33 7.46 8.35
CA SER A 192 -9.25 7.96 9.19
C SER A 192 -9.02 7.00 10.35
N VAL A 193 -7.78 6.54 10.51
CA VAL A 193 -7.42 5.55 11.53
C VAL A 193 -6.74 6.26 12.71
N PRO A 194 -7.36 6.28 13.91
CA PRO A 194 -6.75 6.90 15.08
C PRO A 194 -5.36 6.30 15.40
N PRO A 195 -4.36 7.10 15.80
CA PRO A 195 -3.02 6.60 16.14
C PRO A 195 -3.01 5.50 17.21
N GLU A 196 -3.93 5.56 18.17
CA GLU A 196 -4.11 4.64 19.29
C GLU A 196 -4.79 3.33 18.89
N LEU A 197 -5.66 3.34 17.87
CA LEU A 197 -6.38 2.15 17.42
C LEU A 197 -5.38 1.16 16.79
N PRO A 198 -5.17 -0.04 17.35
CA PRO A 198 -4.26 -1.01 16.78
C PRO A 198 -4.73 -1.48 15.40
N VAL A 199 -3.80 -1.60 14.46
CA VAL A 199 -4.10 -2.06 13.09
C VAL A 199 -3.39 -3.36 12.79
N ILE A 200 -4.10 -4.32 12.20
CA ILE A 200 -3.54 -5.53 11.60
C ILE A 200 -3.85 -5.48 10.10
N ALA A 201 -2.84 -5.62 9.25
CA ALA A 201 -3.02 -5.53 7.82
C ALA A 201 -2.16 -6.54 7.05
N TRP A 202 -2.67 -7.07 5.93
CA TRP A 202 -1.90 -7.98 5.06
C TRP A 202 -2.17 -7.72 3.58
N SER A 203 -1.24 -8.17 2.73
CA SER A 203 -1.34 -8.02 1.28
C SER A 203 -1.66 -6.57 0.88
N ALA A 204 -2.76 -6.32 0.15
CA ALA A 204 -3.19 -4.97 -0.22
C ALA A 204 -3.44 -4.05 1.00
N GLY A 205 -3.98 -4.58 2.10
CA GLY A 205 -4.14 -3.83 3.34
C GLY A 205 -2.82 -3.36 3.92
N ALA A 206 -1.78 -4.21 3.89
CA ALA A 206 -0.44 -3.83 4.34
C ALA A 206 0.13 -2.70 3.46
N MET A 207 -0.06 -2.78 2.14
CA MET A 207 0.32 -1.71 1.21
C MET A 207 -0.43 -0.42 1.52
N ALA A 208 -1.75 -0.49 1.73
CA ALA A 208 -2.59 0.68 1.98
C ALA A 208 -2.23 1.45 3.25
N VAL A 209 -1.80 0.77 4.33
CA VAL A 209 -1.42 1.45 5.59
C VAL A 209 -0.01 2.04 5.58
N CYS A 210 0.82 1.68 4.60
CA CYS A 210 2.17 2.21 4.44
C CYS A 210 2.22 3.32 3.39
N ASP A 211 3.42 3.82 3.11
CA ASP A 211 3.69 4.72 1.99
C ASP A 211 5.08 4.44 1.40
N PRO A 212 5.22 4.51 0.05
CA PRO A 212 4.14 4.52 -0.96
C PRO A 212 3.49 3.14 -1.17
N VAL A 213 2.34 3.12 -1.88
CA VAL A 213 1.75 1.92 -2.46
C VAL A 213 2.48 1.60 -3.76
N VAL A 214 3.20 0.49 -3.81
CA VAL A 214 3.97 0.05 -4.99
C VAL A 214 3.41 -1.26 -5.53
N LEU A 215 3.00 -1.27 -6.80
CA LEU A 215 2.62 -2.46 -7.55
C LEU A 215 3.86 -3.08 -8.17
N PHE A 216 4.00 -4.39 -8.08
CA PHE A 216 5.16 -5.09 -8.63
C PHE A 216 4.76 -6.49 -9.05
N HIS A 217 5.24 -6.91 -10.21
CA HIS A 217 5.18 -8.29 -10.63
C HIS A 217 6.20 -8.56 -11.75
N ASP A 218 7.36 -9.11 -11.38
CA ASP A 218 8.47 -9.37 -12.29
C ASP A 218 8.16 -10.45 -13.34
N PHE A 219 7.13 -11.26 -13.09
CA PHE A 219 6.70 -12.38 -13.94
C PHE A 219 5.40 -12.09 -14.68
N ALA A 220 4.93 -10.84 -14.69
CA ALA A 220 3.76 -10.47 -15.47
C ALA A 220 4.05 -10.64 -16.98
N PRO A 221 3.20 -11.33 -17.74
CA PRO A 221 3.48 -11.69 -19.12
C PRO A 221 3.46 -10.49 -20.09
N GLN A 222 2.81 -9.38 -19.71
CA GLN A 222 2.77 -8.13 -20.47
C GLN A 222 2.74 -6.93 -19.53
N GLY A 223 3.20 -5.77 -20.01
CA GLY A 223 3.10 -4.49 -19.32
C GLY A 223 4.43 -3.93 -18.83
N VAL A 224 4.35 -2.91 -17.98
CA VAL A 224 5.51 -2.29 -17.34
C VAL A 224 6.13 -3.31 -16.39
N THR A 225 7.41 -3.59 -16.60
CA THR A 225 8.16 -4.52 -15.76
C THR A 225 8.73 -3.83 -14.52
N ALA A 226 8.94 -2.51 -14.58
CA ALA A 226 9.37 -1.73 -13.43
C ALA A 226 8.28 -1.71 -12.33
N PRO A 227 8.63 -1.85 -11.04
CA PRO A 227 7.66 -1.64 -9.95
C PRO A 227 6.96 -0.27 -10.08
N GLU A 228 5.64 -0.21 -10.05
CA GLU A 228 4.90 1.03 -10.25
C GLU A 228 4.50 1.62 -8.90
N VAL A 229 4.94 2.84 -8.56
CA VAL A 229 4.20 3.67 -7.59
C VAL A 229 2.76 3.82 -8.10
N HIS A 230 1.78 3.59 -7.24
CA HIS A 230 0.35 3.66 -7.57
C HIS A 230 -0.37 4.71 -6.74
N ASP A 231 -0.04 4.83 -5.46
CA ASP A 231 -0.67 5.77 -4.54
C ASP A 231 0.31 6.09 -3.40
N ARG A 232 0.05 7.14 -2.62
CA ARG A 232 0.77 7.46 -1.38
C ARG A 232 0.35 6.60 -0.18
N GLY A 233 -0.76 5.87 -0.27
CA GLY A 233 -1.31 5.11 0.88
C GLY A 233 -1.87 6.02 1.98
N LEU A 234 -2.14 5.44 3.15
CA LEU A 234 -2.63 6.14 4.34
C LEU A 234 -1.49 6.76 5.17
N GLY A 235 -0.25 6.35 4.92
CA GLY A 235 0.93 6.89 5.60
C GLY A 235 0.98 6.66 7.11
N ARG A 236 0.37 5.56 7.59
CA ARG A 236 0.39 5.16 9.00
C ARG A 236 1.73 4.54 9.38
N VAL A 237 2.32 3.73 8.50
CA VAL A 237 3.68 3.19 8.67
C VAL A 237 4.59 3.81 7.61
N ARG A 238 5.20 4.94 7.96
CA ARG A 238 6.01 5.75 7.04
C ARG A 238 7.36 5.15 6.74
N GLY A 239 7.88 5.35 5.53
CA GLY A 239 9.21 4.86 5.17
C GLY A 239 9.30 3.34 5.02
N VAL A 240 8.18 2.65 4.77
CA VAL A 240 8.13 1.20 4.56
C VAL A 240 7.39 0.90 3.27
N VAL A 241 8.01 0.14 2.37
CA VAL A 241 7.35 -0.43 1.20
C VAL A 241 7.14 -1.92 1.47
N PRO A 242 5.93 -2.36 1.86
CA PRO A 242 5.65 -3.77 2.07
C PRO A 242 5.58 -4.50 0.72
N LEU A 243 6.22 -5.67 0.65
CA LEU A 243 6.28 -6.50 -0.56
C LEU A 243 5.54 -7.83 -0.30
N PRO A 244 4.20 -7.84 -0.31
CA PRO A 244 3.44 -9.06 -0.11
C PRO A 244 3.67 -10.09 -1.22
N HIS A 245 3.77 -11.35 -0.84
CA HIS A 245 4.07 -12.47 -1.74
C HIS A 245 5.39 -12.28 -2.53
N ALA A 246 6.40 -11.63 -1.94
CA ALA A 246 7.67 -11.32 -2.60
C ALA A 246 8.27 -12.51 -3.37
N ARG A 247 8.35 -13.70 -2.76
CA ARG A 247 8.89 -14.91 -3.41
C ARG A 247 8.16 -15.37 -4.67
N ARG A 248 6.89 -14.98 -4.82
CA ARG A 248 6.07 -15.37 -5.99
C ARG A 248 5.99 -14.26 -7.03
N ARG A 249 6.34 -13.03 -6.67
CA ARG A 249 6.11 -11.84 -7.50
C ARG A 249 7.38 -11.14 -7.94
N LEU A 250 8.49 -11.37 -7.26
CA LEU A 250 9.78 -10.73 -7.51
C LEU A 250 10.84 -11.78 -7.87
N ALA A 251 11.72 -11.44 -8.80
CA ALA A 251 12.93 -12.18 -9.12
C ALA A 251 14.00 -11.89 -8.05
N LEU A 252 13.80 -12.42 -6.85
CA LEU A 252 14.65 -12.14 -5.67
C LEU A 252 16.10 -12.62 -5.81
N ASP A 253 16.38 -13.47 -6.80
CA ASP A 253 17.69 -13.96 -7.20
C ASP A 253 18.42 -13.01 -8.17
N ASP A 254 17.70 -12.13 -8.87
CA ASP A 254 18.27 -11.07 -9.69
C ASP A 254 18.74 -9.90 -8.80
N ARG A 255 19.99 -10.02 -8.31
CA ARG A 255 20.61 -9.03 -7.43
C ARG A 255 20.71 -7.65 -8.07
N GLU A 256 20.99 -7.57 -9.37
CA GLU A 256 21.14 -6.27 -10.04
C GLU A 256 19.80 -5.53 -10.04
N ARG A 257 18.73 -6.24 -10.41
CA ARG A 257 17.37 -5.71 -10.42
C ARG A 257 16.90 -5.30 -9.03
N MET A 258 17.12 -6.16 -8.05
CA MET A 258 16.75 -5.89 -6.68
C MET A 258 17.54 -4.72 -6.07
N ALA A 259 18.81 -4.54 -6.43
CA ALA A 259 19.61 -3.40 -6.02
C ALA A 259 19.05 -2.09 -6.59
N VAL A 260 18.64 -2.07 -7.87
CA VAL A 260 17.96 -0.90 -8.46
C VAL A 260 16.64 -0.62 -7.75
N PHE A 261 15.85 -1.67 -7.46
CA PHE A 261 14.58 -1.50 -6.74
C PHE A 261 14.78 -0.91 -5.34
N ALA A 262 15.75 -1.42 -4.56
CA ALA A 262 16.08 -0.87 -3.26
C ALA A 262 16.61 0.57 -3.35
N ALA A 263 17.56 0.82 -4.27
CA ALA A 263 18.14 2.14 -4.46
C ALA A 263 17.12 3.18 -4.90
N ARG A 264 16.07 2.80 -5.65
CA ARG A 264 15.00 3.71 -6.07
C ARG A 264 14.29 4.37 -4.89
N PHE A 265 14.16 3.68 -3.75
CA PHE A 265 13.47 4.19 -2.56
C PHE A 265 14.43 4.43 -1.38
N PRO A 266 15.37 5.38 -1.45
CA PRO A 266 16.43 5.55 -0.45
C PRO A 266 15.91 5.91 0.95
N ALA A 267 14.72 6.49 1.02
CA ALA A 267 14.02 6.86 2.25
C ALA A 267 13.20 5.70 2.86
N HIS A 268 13.09 4.56 2.19
CA HIS A 268 12.18 3.48 2.56
C HIS A 268 12.91 2.17 2.79
N ARG A 269 12.31 1.32 3.63
CA ARG A 269 12.71 -0.07 3.80
C ARG A 269 11.73 -0.96 3.06
N LEU A 270 12.24 -1.73 2.11
CA LEU A 270 11.48 -2.68 1.33
C LEU A 270 11.36 -3.99 2.12
N VAL A 271 10.16 -4.32 2.59
CA VAL A 271 9.92 -5.40 3.56
C VAL A 271 9.14 -6.54 2.90
N PRO A 272 9.78 -7.68 2.52
CA PRO A 272 9.05 -8.85 2.05
C PRO A 272 8.12 -9.43 3.11
N LEU A 273 6.85 -9.59 2.73
CA LEU A 273 5.80 -10.21 3.52
C LEU A 273 5.34 -11.50 2.83
N ASP A 274 6.12 -12.56 3.01
CA ASP A 274 5.78 -13.90 2.53
C ASP A 274 4.84 -14.61 3.52
N ALA A 275 4.32 -15.80 3.16
CA ALA A 275 3.45 -16.57 4.04
C ALA A 275 4.11 -16.82 5.42
N GLY A 276 3.36 -16.54 6.49
CA GLY A 276 3.85 -16.65 7.88
C GLY A 276 4.60 -15.43 8.41
N SER A 277 4.94 -14.43 7.59
CA SER A 277 5.56 -13.18 8.07
C SER A 277 4.66 -12.44 9.06
N VAL A 278 5.25 -11.93 10.14
CA VAL A 278 4.62 -11.03 11.12
C VAL A 278 5.62 -9.93 11.46
N VAL A 279 5.30 -8.68 11.14
CA VAL A 279 6.17 -7.52 11.42
C VAL A 279 5.39 -6.52 12.26
N ARG A 280 5.83 -6.30 13.50
CA ARG A 280 5.14 -5.45 14.49
C ARG A 280 5.85 -4.10 14.66
N PHE A 281 5.13 -3.04 14.35
CA PHE A 281 5.53 -1.66 14.62
C PHE A 281 4.80 -1.20 15.89
N GLY A 282 5.58 -0.86 16.93
CA GLY A 282 5.06 -0.47 18.23
C GLY A 282 5.19 1.03 18.52
N PRO A 283 4.76 1.47 19.72
CA PRO A 283 5.02 2.82 20.21
C PRO A 283 6.53 3.10 20.21
N GLY A 284 6.93 4.30 19.76
CA GLY A 284 8.35 4.69 19.69
C GLY A 284 9.15 4.01 18.57
N SER A 285 8.53 3.18 17.73
CA SER A 285 9.18 2.60 16.54
C SER A 285 9.24 3.60 15.38
N ALA A 286 9.65 4.84 15.64
CA ALA A 286 9.79 5.88 14.64
C ALA A 286 11.08 6.69 14.82
N THR A 287 11.68 7.10 13.72
CA THR A 287 12.80 8.05 13.65
C THR A 287 12.34 9.47 13.94
N ALA A 288 13.29 10.40 14.10
CA ALA A 288 12.99 11.82 14.37
C ALA A 288 12.16 12.50 13.27
N ASP A 289 12.30 12.06 12.01
CA ASP A 289 11.50 12.49 10.86
C ASP A 289 10.16 11.72 10.72
N GLY A 290 9.81 10.90 11.70
CA GLY A 290 8.51 10.22 11.80
C GLY A 290 8.39 8.95 10.93
N ARG A 291 9.49 8.42 10.39
CA ARG A 291 9.50 7.16 9.62
C ARG A 291 9.58 5.97 10.56
N ALA A 292 8.91 4.89 10.20
CA ALA A 292 8.90 3.68 10.99
C ALA A 292 10.29 3.00 10.99
N VAL A 293 10.74 2.60 12.18
CA VAL A 293 11.93 1.76 12.32
C VAL A 293 11.50 0.30 12.18
N VAL A 294 12.02 -0.38 11.16
CA VAL A 294 11.75 -1.81 10.95
C VAL A 294 12.35 -2.60 12.13
N PRO A 295 11.55 -3.45 12.81
CA PRO A 295 12.02 -4.16 14.00
C PRO A 295 13.11 -5.19 13.67
N ALA A 296 13.93 -5.53 14.67
CA ALA A 296 14.90 -6.62 14.56
C ALA A 296 14.20 -7.95 14.23
N GLY A 297 14.86 -8.80 13.44
CA GLY A 297 14.29 -10.07 12.96
C GLY A 297 13.42 -9.95 11.70
N ALA A 298 12.96 -8.74 11.33
CA ALA A 298 12.30 -8.55 10.04
C ALA A 298 13.30 -8.66 8.88
N ARG A 299 12.84 -9.21 7.76
CA ARG A 299 13.62 -9.25 6.52
C ARG A 299 13.43 -7.96 5.74
N VAL A 300 14.49 -7.45 5.13
CA VAL A 300 14.47 -6.27 4.26
C VAL A 300 15.30 -6.52 3.01
N LEU A 301 14.95 -5.85 1.91
CA LEU A 301 15.80 -5.78 0.71
C LEU A 301 16.93 -4.77 0.94
N SER A 302 18.17 -5.22 0.79
CA SER A 302 19.36 -4.39 0.94
C SER A 302 19.68 -3.62 -0.34
N THR A 303 20.55 -2.61 -0.23
CA THR A 303 21.05 -1.81 -1.37
C THR A 303 21.85 -2.63 -2.37
N GLU A 304 22.37 -3.78 -1.96
CA GLU A 304 23.09 -4.76 -2.77
C GLU A 304 22.14 -5.74 -3.48
N GLY A 305 20.82 -5.57 -3.29
CA GLY A 305 19.80 -6.40 -3.92
C GLY A 305 19.65 -7.79 -3.29
N THR A 306 20.00 -7.93 -2.01
CA THR A 306 19.86 -9.19 -1.28
C THR A 306 18.90 -9.04 -0.11
N LEU A 307 18.29 -10.16 0.31
CA LEU A 307 17.42 -10.16 1.48
C LEU A 307 18.25 -10.39 2.74
N VAL A 308 18.24 -9.40 3.63
CA VAL A 308 18.94 -9.42 4.92
C VAL A 308 17.96 -9.34 6.08
N THR A 309 18.34 -9.86 7.25
CA THR A 309 17.56 -9.75 8.47
C THR A 309 18.07 -8.57 9.29
N VAL A 310 17.17 -7.68 9.71
CA VAL A 310 17.51 -6.52 10.53
C VAL A 310 18.05 -7.00 11.88
N GLY A 311 19.23 -6.52 12.26
CA GLY A 311 19.87 -6.84 13.54
C GLY A 311 20.58 -8.20 13.58
N ALA A 312 20.67 -8.93 12.46
CA ALA A 312 21.58 -10.07 12.34
C ALA A 312 22.99 -9.55 12.02
N SER A 313 23.93 -9.79 12.94
CA SER A 313 25.38 -9.59 12.74
C SER A 313 26.01 -10.77 12.02
#